data_AF-A0A367LW98-F1
#
_entry.id   AF-A0A367LW98-F1
#
_cell.length_a   1.000
_cell.length_b   1.000
_cell.length_c   1.000
_cell.angle_alpha   90.00
_cell.angle_beta   90.00
_cell.angle_gamma   90.00
#
_symmetry.space_group_name_H-M   'P 1'
#
loop_
_entity.id
_entity.type
_entity.pdbx_description
1 polymer ?
#
loop_
_entity_poly.entity_id
_entity_poly.type
_entity_poly.pdbx_seq_one_letter_code
_entity_poly.pdbx_strand_id
1 'polypeptide(L)'
;ALRQRYPERQRYAIVKGRVRPWSAVDGGRTLVGGYISRTDLAAINVPRQWHAVFAKVDEQNYRLAPLELHLSFGQRLEPWITNAVRR
;
A
#
# COMPACT_ATOMS: atom_id res chain seq x y z
N ALA A 1 4.85 -4.37 -19.61
CA ALA A 1 5.59 -4.98 -18.47
C ALA A 1 4.67 -5.36 -17.30
N LEU A 2 4.42 -4.51 -16.29
CA LEU A 2 3.67 -4.95 -15.08
C LEU A 2 2.21 -5.33 -15.33
N ARG A 3 1.49 -4.59 -16.18
CA ARG A 3 0.07 -4.88 -16.48
C ARG A 3 -0.14 -6.17 -17.30
N GLN A 4 0.89 -6.64 -18.01
CA GLN A 4 0.85 -7.95 -18.67
C GLN A 4 1.02 -9.08 -17.66
N ARG A 5 1.88 -8.90 -16.65
CA ARG A 5 2.07 -9.88 -15.57
C ARG A 5 0.88 -9.94 -14.60
N TYR A 6 0.19 -8.82 -14.39
CA TYR A 6 -1.00 -8.71 -13.53
C TYR A 6 -2.19 -8.15 -14.32
N PRO A 7 -2.83 -8.98 -15.17
CA PRO A 7 -3.89 -8.53 -16.07
C PRO A 7 -5.22 -8.25 -15.35
N GLU A 8 -5.50 -8.98 -14.26
CA GLU A 8 -6.76 -8.87 -13.50
C GLU A 8 -6.83 -7.56 -12.71
N ARG A 9 -7.49 -6.56 -13.28
CA ARG A 9 -7.65 -5.21 -12.68
C ARG A 9 -8.47 -5.21 -11.38
N GLN A 10 -9.33 -6.20 -11.17
CA GLN A 10 -10.14 -6.34 -9.96
C GLN A 10 -9.36 -6.92 -8.78
N ARG A 11 -8.27 -7.66 -9.05
CA ARG A 11 -7.43 -8.27 -8.00
C ARG A 11 -6.16 -7.48 -7.69
N TYR A 12 -5.59 -6.80 -8.68
CA TYR A 12 -4.30 -6.14 -8.54
C TYR A 12 -4.34 -4.64 -8.86
N ALA A 13 -4.06 -3.83 -7.85
CA ALA A 13 -3.72 -2.43 -8.01
C ALA A 13 -2.21 -2.30 -8.34
N ILE A 14 -1.89 -1.55 -9.40
CA ILE A 14 -0.50 -1.19 -9.73
C ILE A 14 -0.32 0.26 -9.31
N VAL A 15 0.48 0.50 -8.27
CA VAL A 15 0.67 1.83 -7.67
C VAL A 15 2.07 2.35 -7.94
N LYS A 16 2.23 3.67 -7.92
CA LYS A 16 3.56 4.30 -8.01
C LYS A 16 4.30 4.11 -6.69
N GLY A 17 5.61 3.90 -6.78
CA GLY A 17 6.49 3.81 -5.63
C GLY A 17 7.83 4.47 -5.89
N ARG A 18 8.42 5.04 -4.84
CA ARG A 18 9.76 5.63 -4.85
C ARG A 18 10.78 4.56 -4.48
N VAL A 19 11.58 4.17 -5.45
CA VAL A 19 12.72 3.28 -5.24
C VAL A 19 13.89 4.10 -4.68
N ARG A 20 14.53 3.60 -3.64
CA ARG A 20 15.77 4.14 -3.12
C ARG A 20 16.89 3.15 -3.46
N PRO A 21 17.61 3.38 -4.57
CA PRO A 21 18.75 2.55 -4.92
C PRO A 21 19.91 2.82 -3.96
N TRP A 22 20.77 1.83 -3.79
CA TRP A 22 22.05 1.96 -3.12
C TRP A 22 23.10 1.15 -3.87
N SER A 23 24.35 1.56 -3.74
CA SER A 23 25.49 0.82 -4.26
C SER A 23 26.55 0.70 -3.18
N ALA A 24 27.16 -0.47 -3.07
CA ALA A 24 28.31 -0.70 -2.19
C ALA A 24 29.42 -1.39 -2.97
N VAL A 25 30.67 -1.20 -2.54
CA VAL A 25 31.80 -1.96 -3.04
C VAL A 25 32.16 -3.00 -1.99
N ASP A 26 32.11 -4.27 -2.37
CA ASP A 26 32.49 -5.41 -1.53
C ASP A 26 33.46 -6.31 -2.30
N GLY A 27 34.65 -6.52 -1.75
CA GLY A 27 35.69 -7.36 -2.36
C GLY A 27 36.07 -6.97 -3.80
N GLY A 28 36.02 -5.67 -4.15
CA GLY A 28 36.31 -5.19 -5.51
C GLY A 28 35.15 -5.34 -6.52
N ARG A 29 33.98 -5.83 -6.08
CA ARG A 29 32.76 -5.89 -6.89
C ARG A 29 31.80 -4.78 -6.47
N THR A 30 31.18 -4.13 -7.45
CA THR A 30 30.10 -3.17 -7.18
C THR A 30 28.79 -3.95 -7.03
N LEU A 31 28.23 -3.92 -5.83
CA LEU A 31 26.90 -4.41 -5.54
C LEU A 31 25.92 -3.27 -5.75
N VAL A 32 24.89 -3.50 -6.57
CA VAL A 32 23.78 -2.57 -6.78
C VAL A 32 22.52 -3.21 -6.22
N GLY A 33 21.91 -2.52 -5.27
CA GLY A 33 20.66 -2.93 -4.66
C GLY A 33 19.69 -1.77 -4.57
N GLY A 34 18.55 -2.03 -3.97
CA GLY A 34 17.57 -1.00 -3.71
C GLY A 34 16.38 -1.55 -2.98
N TYR A 35 15.62 -0.67 -2.36
CA TYR A 35 14.35 -1.01 -1.76
C TYR A 35 13.29 0.02 -2.13
N ILE A 36 12.03 -0.37 -2.01
CA ILE A 36 10.91 0.57 -2.15
C ILE A 36 10.83 1.35 -0.86
N SER A 37 11.21 2.62 -0.90
CA SER A 37 11.25 3.50 0.27
C SER A 37 9.89 4.08 0.66
N ARG A 38 9.00 4.22 -0.32
CA ARG A 38 7.63 4.69 -0.13
C ARG A 38 6.77 4.30 -1.33
N THR A 39 5.55 3.88 -1.12
CA THR A 39 4.52 3.87 -2.17
C THR A 39 3.81 5.23 -2.15
N ASP A 40 3.46 5.79 -3.31
CA ASP A 40 2.66 7.03 -3.37
C ASP A 40 1.28 6.84 -2.68
N LEU A 41 0.88 5.59 -2.47
CA LEU A 41 -0.31 5.15 -1.75
C LEU A 41 -0.04 4.82 -0.27
N ALA A 42 1.01 5.38 0.35
CA ALA A 42 1.41 5.04 1.72
C ALA A 42 0.35 5.39 2.78
N ALA A 43 -0.65 6.20 2.45
CA ALA A 43 -1.78 6.51 3.32
C ALA A 43 -3.09 6.48 2.52
N ILE A 44 -4.09 5.80 3.07
CA ILE A 44 -5.47 5.85 2.58
C ILE A 44 -6.19 6.88 3.42
N ASN A 45 -6.80 7.89 2.79
CA ASN A 45 -7.65 8.83 3.52
C ASN A 45 -8.88 8.08 4.04
N VAL A 46 -9.15 8.20 5.34
CA VAL A 46 -10.31 7.58 5.99
C VAL A 46 -11.38 8.66 6.18
N PRO A 47 -12.50 8.63 5.42
CA PRO A 47 -13.62 9.54 5.67
C PRO A 47 -14.15 9.42 7.10
N ARG A 48 -14.60 10.55 7.67
CA ARG A 48 -15.06 10.64 9.08
C ARG A 48 -16.07 9.56 9.47
N GLN A 49 -16.99 9.22 8.57
CA GLN A 49 -18.00 8.18 8.78
C GLN A 49 -17.40 6.79 9.11
N TRP A 50 -16.16 6.53 8.71
CA TRP A 50 -15.46 5.27 8.95
C TRP A 50 -14.49 5.31 10.14
N HIS A 51 -14.29 6.47 10.78
CA HIS A 51 -13.34 6.60 11.89
C HIS A 51 -13.63 5.60 13.02
N ALA A 52 -14.89 5.36 13.35
CA ALA A 52 -15.28 4.41 14.40
C ALA A 52 -14.80 2.97 14.10
N VAL A 53 -14.75 2.58 12.82
CA VAL A 53 -14.23 1.27 12.38
C VAL A 53 -12.75 1.16 12.68
N PHE A 54 -11.99 2.26 12.60
CA PHE A 54 -10.54 2.29 12.81
C PHE A 54 -10.12 2.79 14.20
N ALA A 55 -11.03 3.31 15.03
CA ALA A 55 -10.74 3.96 16.32
C ALA A 55 -10.09 3.07 17.40
N LYS A 56 -9.94 1.76 17.16
CA LYS A 56 -9.32 0.80 18.08
C LYS A 56 -8.19 0.03 17.39
N VAL A 57 -7.28 0.75 16.73
CA VAL A 57 -5.99 0.14 16.38
C VAL A 57 -5.16 0.15 17.65
N ASP A 58 -4.76 -1.02 18.12
CA ASP A 58 -3.74 -1.10 19.16
C ASP A 58 -2.41 -0.63 18.54
N GLU A 59 -2.05 0.63 18.81
CA GLU A 59 -0.86 1.29 18.28
C GLU A 59 0.43 0.53 18.65
N GLN A 60 0.41 -0.25 19.73
CA GLN A 60 1.58 -0.98 20.21
C GLN A 60 1.85 -2.25 19.39
N ASN A 61 0.82 -2.82 18.75
CA ASN A 61 0.92 -4.09 18.05
C ASN A 61 0.62 -4.04 16.55
N TYR A 62 0.18 -2.88 16.01
CA TYR A 62 -0.33 -2.74 14.64
C TYR A 62 -1.33 -3.86 14.26
N ARG A 63 -2.00 -4.44 15.26
CA ARG A 63 -2.95 -5.53 15.09
C ARG A 63 -4.34 -4.93 15.02
N LEU A 64 -4.78 -4.75 13.79
CA LEU A 64 -6.19 -4.53 13.50
C LEU A 64 -6.95 -5.82 13.76
N ALA A 65 -8.06 -5.73 14.49
CA ALA A 65 -9.06 -6.79 14.49
C ALA A 65 -9.45 -7.09 13.02
N PRO A 66 -9.80 -8.34 12.68
CA PRO A 66 -10.23 -8.69 11.33
C PRO A 66 -11.28 -7.70 10.83
N LEU A 67 -11.04 -7.16 9.64
CA LEU A 67 -11.88 -6.14 9.04
C LEU A 67 -12.09 -6.45 7.57
N GLU A 68 -13.24 -6.03 7.07
CA GLU A 68 -13.59 -6.06 5.67
C GLU A 68 -13.66 -4.63 5.13
N LEU A 69 -12.93 -4.37 4.04
CA LEU A 69 -12.88 -3.07 3.38
C LEU A 69 -13.22 -3.22 1.91
N HIS A 70 -14.09 -2.33 1.44
CA HIS A 70 -14.31 -2.12 0.02
C HIS A 70 -13.63 -0.82 -0.37
N LEU A 71 -12.69 -0.93 -1.32
CA LEU A 71 -11.94 0.19 -1.86
C LEU A 71 -12.35 0.39 -3.32
N SER A 72 -12.51 1.65 -3.70
CA SER A 72 -12.63 2.06 -5.09
C SER A 72 -11.39 2.84 -5.49
N PHE A 73 -10.90 2.61 -6.71
CA PHE A 73 -9.75 3.33 -7.27
C PHE A 73 -10.21 4.25 -8.38
N GLY A 74 -9.99 5.55 -8.21
CA GLY A 74 -10.26 6.55 -9.25
C GLY A 74 -9.24 6.52 -10.39
N GLN A 75 -9.41 7.39 -11.39
CA GLN A 75 -8.49 7.51 -12.54
C GLN A 75 -7.04 7.84 -12.15
N ARG A 76 -6.86 8.54 -11.01
CA ARG A 76 -5.54 8.89 -10.46
C ARG A 76 -4.93 7.78 -9.61
N LEU A 77 -5.59 6.61 -9.53
CA LEU A 77 -5.25 5.50 -8.64
C LEU A 77 -5.31 5.90 -7.16
N GLU A 78 -6.05 6.94 -6.82
CA GLU A 78 -6.32 7.32 -5.44
C GLU A 78 -7.38 6.36 -4.86
N PRO A 79 -7.10 5.68 -3.74
CA PRO A 79 -8.03 4.75 -3.12
C PRO A 79 -9.06 5.51 -2.28
N TRP A 80 -10.32 5.10 -2.37
CA TRP A 80 -11.41 5.62 -1.54
C TRP A 80 -12.16 4.49 -0.85
N ILE A 81 -12.46 4.67 0.43
CA ILE A 81 -13.22 3.69 1.22
C ILE A 81 -14.71 3.86 0.93
N THR A 82 -15.32 2.86 0.28
CA THR A 82 -16.76 2.81 0.03
C THR A 82 -17.51 2.02 1.08
N ASN A 83 -16.86 1.07 1.74
CA ASN A 83 -17.43 0.32 2.87
C ASN A 83 -16.32 -0.12 3.83
N ALA A 84 -16.62 -0.14 5.12
CA ALA A 84 -15.72 -0.64 6.15
C ALA A 84 -16.52 -1.29 7.29
N VAL A 85 -16.24 -2.57 7.58
CA VAL A 85 -16.94 -3.35 8.60
C VAL A 85 -15.93 -4.15 9.43
N ARG A 86 -16.14 -4.23 10.75
CA ARG A 86 -15.38 -5.16 11.61
C ARG A 86 -16.00 -6.55 11.53
N ARG A 87 -15.17 -7.58 11.44
CA ARG A 87 -15.59 -8.97 11.58
C ARG A 87 -15.56 -9.43 13.02
#